data_AF-A0A225VJB9-F1
#
_entry.id   AF-A0A225VJB9-F1
#
_cell.length_a   1.000
_cell.length_b   1.000
_cell.length_c   1.000
_cell.angle_alpha   90.00
_cell.angle_beta   90.00
_cell.angle_gamma   90.00
#
_symmetry.space_group_name_H-M   'P 1'
#
loop_
_entity.id
_entity.type
_entity.pdbx_description
1 polymer ?
#
loop_
_entity_poly.entity_id
_entity_poly.type
_entity_poly.pdbx_seq_one_letter_code
_entity_poly.pdbx_strand_id
1 'polypeptide(L)'
;MPSIPPRSLTAALFVADDGDYFQCRLCFSRRKQARGTGYLNLLEHLVRRHGETDEDGSLDVFVKTNDFSLTMYPWLAWTIMENRELSMCEKNKTRKYTSVKPVSVKYLKTRINRVEKLVRDRIQSQLSGKQAGFGFDAWTEDGTHFIDIIA
;
A
#
# COMPACT_ATOMS: atom_id res chain seq x y z
N MET A 1 10.17 -21.09 -13.51
CA MET A 1 9.71 -19.70 -13.78
C MET A 1 10.93 -18.79 -13.73
N PRO A 2 11.09 -17.80 -14.62
CA PRO A 2 12.23 -16.88 -14.52
C PRO A 2 12.10 -16.06 -13.24
N SER A 3 13.13 -16.11 -12.40
CA SER A 3 13.21 -15.31 -11.17
C SER A 3 13.24 -13.83 -11.53
N ILE A 4 12.52 -13.03 -10.75
CA ILE A 4 12.41 -11.59 -11.00
C ILE A 4 13.78 -10.95 -10.80
N PRO A 5 14.27 -10.13 -11.76
CA PRO A 5 15.58 -9.50 -11.63
C PRO A 5 15.67 -8.65 -10.35
N PRO A 6 16.79 -8.72 -9.58
CA PRO A 6 17.03 -7.93 -8.38
C PRO A 6 16.73 -6.43 -8.52
N ARG A 7 17.06 -5.88 -9.70
CA ARG A 7 16.82 -4.47 -10.03
C ARG A 7 15.32 -4.14 -10.08
N SER A 8 14.52 -5.00 -10.69
CA SER A 8 13.06 -4.80 -10.81
C SER A 8 12.39 -4.87 -9.45
N LEU A 9 12.81 -5.83 -8.61
CA LEU A 9 12.30 -5.96 -7.25
C LEU A 9 12.66 -4.74 -6.40
N THR A 10 13.89 -4.27 -6.51
CA THR A 10 14.33 -3.06 -5.81
C THR A 10 13.53 -1.83 -6.25
N ALA A 11 13.34 -1.63 -7.56
CA ALA A 11 12.58 -0.51 -8.08
C ALA A 11 11.12 -0.50 -7.59
N ALA A 12 10.53 -1.69 -7.40
CA ALA A 12 9.17 -1.84 -6.90
C ALA A 12 9.05 -1.60 -5.39
N LEU A 13 9.99 -2.09 -4.59
CA LEU A 13 9.87 -2.15 -3.13
C LEU A 13 10.70 -1.12 -2.37
N PHE A 14 11.50 -0.33 -3.08
CA PHE A 14 12.25 0.78 -2.51
C PHE A 14 11.92 2.09 -3.22
N VAL A 15 12.17 3.19 -2.53
CA VAL A 15 12.16 4.54 -3.08
C VAL A 15 13.56 5.12 -2.86
N ALA A 16 14.11 5.77 -3.89
CA ALA A 16 15.36 6.50 -3.74
C ALA A 16 15.13 7.67 -2.78
N ASP A 17 16.07 7.84 -1.86
CA ASP A 17 16.06 8.86 -0.81
C ASP A 17 17.36 9.67 -0.93
N ASP A 18 17.56 10.67 -0.07
CA ASP A 18 18.68 11.62 -0.18
C ASP A 18 20.04 10.92 -0.35
N GLY A 19 20.76 11.28 -1.41
CA GLY A 19 22.08 10.75 -1.72
C GLY A 19 22.06 9.29 -2.16
N ASP A 20 22.78 8.44 -1.44
CA ASP A 20 22.95 7.01 -1.73
C ASP A 20 22.05 6.14 -0.83
N TYR A 21 20.91 6.69 -0.38
CA TYR A 21 19.96 5.99 0.49
C TYR A 21 18.73 5.51 -0.28
N PHE A 22 18.21 4.37 0.15
CA PHE A 22 16.97 3.78 -0.33
C PHE A 22 16.07 3.47 0.86
N GLN A 23 14.81 3.86 0.77
CA GLN A 23 13.81 3.59 1.77
C GLN A 23 12.94 2.41 1.35
N CYS A 24 12.84 1.38 2.19
CA CYS A 24 11.95 0.26 1.94
C CYS A 24 10.48 0.71 2.04
N ARG A 25 9.64 0.40 1.05
CA ARG A 25 8.20 0.72 1.07
C ARG A 25 7.40 -0.11 2.08
N LEU A 26 7.93 -1.26 2.48
CA LEU A 26 7.26 -2.15 3.43
C LEU A 26 7.53 -1.72 4.88
N CYS A 27 8.80 -1.59 5.29
CA CYS A 27 9.16 -1.20 6.66
C CYS A 27 9.56 0.26 6.86
N PHE A 28 9.73 1.06 5.80
CA PHE A 28 10.23 2.43 5.83
C PHE A 28 11.66 2.59 6.38
N SER A 29 12.40 1.48 6.58
CA SER A 29 13.81 1.52 6.96
C SER A 29 14.66 2.06 5.81
N ARG A 30 15.60 2.95 6.15
CA ARG A 30 16.60 3.48 5.23
C ARG A 30 17.78 2.53 5.12
N ARG A 31 18.29 2.32 3.91
CA ARG A 31 19.47 1.49 3.62
C ARG A 31 20.38 2.26 2.70
N LYS A 32 21.66 2.38 3.09
CA LYS A 32 22.69 2.96 2.24
C LYS A 32 23.09 1.93 1.17
N GLN A 33 23.14 2.34 -0.08
CA GLN A 33 23.58 1.54 -1.22
C GLN A 33 24.66 2.31 -1.98
N ALA A 34 25.90 1.85 -1.88
CA ALA A 34 27.00 2.47 -2.62
C ALA A 34 26.81 2.31 -4.13
N ARG A 35 27.20 3.34 -4.89
CA ARG A 35 27.11 3.30 -6.35
C ARG A 35 27.99 2.17 -6.89
N GLY A 36 27.43 1.38 -7.82
CA GLY A 36 28.16 0.28 -8.47
C GLY A 36 28.24 -1.03 -7.69
N THR A 37 27.69 -1.15 -6.48
CA THR A 37 27.79 -2.38 -5.67
C THR A 37 26.63 -3.37 -5.88
N GLY A 38 25.75 -3.14 -6.84
CA GLY A 38 24.54 -3.96 -7.05
C GLY A 38 23.52 -3.84 -5.92
N TYR A 39 22.50 -4.72 -5.90
CA TYR A 39 21.29 -4.61 -5.06
C TYR A 39 21.24 -5.56 -3.85
N LEU A 40 22.31 -6.30 -3.57
CA LEU A 40 22.31 -7.39 -2.59
C LEU A 40 21.91 -6.93 -1.18
N ASN A 41 22.38 -5.77 -0.74
CA ASN A 41 22.04 -5.18 0.57
C ASN A 41 20.54 -4.90 0.73
N LEU A 42 19.87 -4.48 -0.34
CA LEU A 42 18.43 -4.20 -0.35
C LEU A 42 17.63 -5.50 -0.38
N LEU A 43 18.08 -6.50 -1.16
CA LEU A 43 17.46 -7.83 -1.19
C LEU A 43 17.61 -8.58 0.15
N GLU A 44 18.79 -8.55 0.75
CA GLU A 44 19.05 -9.14 2.07
C GLU A 44 18.13 -8.51 3.14
N HIS A 45 17.90 -7.21 3.04
CA HIS A 45 16.93 -6.52 3.90
C HIS A 45 15.52 -7.06 3.72
N LEU A 46 15.05 -7.25 2.48
CA LEU A 46 13.73 -7.82 2.19
C LEU A 46 13.60 -9.21 2.80
N VAL A 47 14.54 -10.12 2.51
CA VAL A 47 14.49 -11.49 3.01
C VAL A 47 14.50 -11.53 4.54
N ARG A 48 15.39 -10.76 5.20
CA ARG A 48 15.50 -10.80 6.67
C ARG A 48 14.35 -10.14 7.42
N ARG A 49 13.72 -9.11 6.85
CA ARG A 49 12.69 -8.31 7.55
C ARG A 49 11.28 -8.60 7.08
N HIS A 50 11.14 -9.17 5.89
CA HIS A 50 9.87 -9.34 5.18
C HIS A 50 9.72 -10.70 4.50
N GLY A 51 10.75 -11.55 4.52
CA GLY A 51 10.60 -12.94 4.14
C GLY A 51 9.67 -13.60 5.15
N GLU A 52 8.45 -13.90 4.73
CA GLU A 52 7.68 -14.96 5.38
C GLU A 52 8.45 -16.27 5.17
N THR A 53 8.31 -17.21 6.09
CA THR A 53 9.06 -18.48 6.23
C THR A 53 9.04 -19.40 4.99
N ASP A 54 9.56 -18.94 3.87
CA ASP A 54 9.90 -19.73 2.70
C ASP A 54 11.35 -20.17 2.85
N GLU A 55 11.54 -21.46 3.14
CA GLU A 55 12.85 -22.10 3.34
C GLU A 55 13.79 -21.94 2.13
N ASP A 56 13.23 -21.60 0.96
CA ASP A 56 13.95 -21.50 -0.32
C ASP A 56 14.57 -20.11 -0.59
N GLY A 57 14.32 -19.10 0.25
CA GLY A 57 14.87 -17.75 0.06
C GLY A 57 14.47 -17.07 -1.26
N SER A 58 13.37 -17.53 -1.87
CA SER A 58 12.91 -17.04 -3.17
C SER A 58 12.35 -15.62 -3.07
N LEU A 59 12.80 -14.74 -3.96
CA LEU A 59 12.29 -13.37 -4.08
C LEU A 59 10.88 -13.32 -4.69
N ASP A 60 10.36 -14.44 -5.20
CA ASP A 60 9.02 -14.53 -5.77
C ASP A 60 7.92 -14.21 -4.74
N VAL A 61 8.15 -14.46 -3.44
CA VAL A 61 7.18 -14.19 -2.37
C VAL A 61 6.74 -12.72 -2.35
N PHE A 62 7.64 -11.81 -2.76
CA PHE A 62 7.37 -10.38 -2.77
C PHE A 62 6.55 -9.91 -3.97
N VAL A 63 6.31 -10.78 -4.96
CA VAL A 63 5.61 -10.44 -6.19
C VAL A 63 4.43 -11.38 -6.47
N LYS A 64 4.47 -12.61 -5.95
CA LYS A 64 3.34 -13.55 -6.00
C LYS A 64 2.20 -12.99 -5.18
N THR A 65 1.21 -12.48 -5.90
CA THR A 65 0.00 -11.91 -5.35
C THR A 65 -1.08 -12.99 -5.37
N ASN A 66 -1.76 -13.22 -4.24
CA ASN A 66 -2.85 -14.19 -4.20
C ASN A 66 -4.09 -13.70 -4.99
N ASP A 67 -4.92 -14.64 -5.41
CA ASP A 67 -6.17 -14.39 -6.15
C ASP A 67 -7.09 -13.36 -5.48
N PHE A 68 -7.10 -13.35 -4.15
CA PHE A 68 -7.86 -12.40 -3.35
C PHE A 68 -7.38 -10.96 -3.59
N SER A 69 -6.07 -10.74 -3.59
CA SER A 69 -5.46 -9.42 -3.77
C SER A 69 -5.62 -8.92 -5.20
N LEU A 70 -5.51 -9.80 -6.20
CA LEU A 70 -5.81 -9.48 -7.60
C LEU A 70 -7.28 -9.07 -7.81
N THR A 71 -8.19 -9.60 -7.00
CA THR A 71 -9.61 -9.22 -7.04
C THR A 71 -9.87 -7.90 -6.33
N MET A 72 -9.32 -7.72 -5.13
CA MET A 72 -9.67 -6.59 -4.27
C MET A 72 -8.92 -5.31 -4.62
N TYR A 73 -7.66 -5.39 -5.02
CA TYR A 73 -6.84 -4.21 -5.28
C TYR A 73 -7.45 -3.27 -6.34
N PRO A 74 -7.94 -3.74 -7.50
CA PRO A 74 -8.57 -2.85 -8.49
C PRO A 74 -9.80 -2.12 -7.94
N TRP A 75 -10.66 -2.82 -7.18
CA TRP A 75 -11.84 -2.21 -6.57
C TRP A 75 -11.47 -1.14 -5.55
N LEU A 76 -10.47 -1.41 -4.71
CA LEU A 76 -9.96 -0.45 -3.72
C LEU A 76 -9.31 0.75 -4.40
N ALA A 77 -8.47 0.52 -5.41
CA ALA A 77 -7.79 1.58 -6.15
C ALA A 77 -8.80 2.52 -6.82
N TRP A 78 -9.79 1.99 -7.54
CA TRP A 78 -10.82 2.84 -8.15
C TRP A 78 -11.65 3.60 -7.11
N THR A 79 -12.01 2.96 -6.00
CA THR A 79 -12.84 3.62 -4.99
C THR A 79 -12.07 4.72 -4.25
N ILE A 80 -10.86 4.40 -3.77
CA ILE A 80 -10.09 5.25 -2.86
C ILE A 80 -9.25 6.28 -3.64
N MET A 81 -8.51 5.82 -4.65
CA MET A 81 -7.55 6.68 -5.37
C MET A 81 -8.22 7.53 -6.44
N GLU A 82 -9.28 7.02 -7.06
CA GLU A 82 -10.01 7.70 -8.15
C GLU A 82 -11.38 8.25 -7.70
N ASN A 83 -11.65 8.24 -6.39
CA ASN A 83 -12.90 8.68 -5.78
C ASN A 83 -14.15 8.18 -6.51
N ARG A 84 -14.15 6.91 -6.94
CA ARG A 84 -15.33 6.30 -7.57
C ARG A 84 -16.35 5.89 -6.50
N GLU A 85 -17.62 6.03 -6.83
CA GLU A 85 -18.71 5.61 -5.96
C GLU A 85 -18.62 4.12 -5.56
N LEU A 86 -18.96 3.82 -4.30
CA LEU A 86 -18.94 2.46 -3.77
C LEU A 86 -19.82 1.49 -4.55
N SER A 87 -20.95 1.97 -5.09
CA SER A 87 -21.88 1.18 -5.91
C SER A 87 -21.32 0.74 -7.26
N MET A 88 -20.17 1.29 -7.69
CA MET A 88 -19.58 0.98 -8.99
C MET A 88 -19.35 -0.52 -9.18
N CYS A 89 -19.02 -1.26 -8.11
CA CYS A 89 -18.74 -2.71 -8.18
C CYS A 89 -19.99 -3.58 -8.46
N GLU A 90 -21.18 -3.03 -8.26
CA GLU A 90 -22.46 -3.72 -8.51
C GLU A 90 -23.14 -3.26 -9.81
N LYS A 91 -22.68 -2.16 -10.43
CA LYS A 91 -23.25 -1.66 -11.68
C LYS A 91 -23.08 -2.65 -12.84
N ASN A 92 -24.18 -2.92 -13.55
CA ASN A 92 -24.23 -3.85 -14.68
C ASN A 92 -23.21 -3.49 -15.78
N LYS A 93 -23.09 -2.21 -16.16
CA LYS A 93 -22.10 -1.77 -17.15
C LYS A 93 -20.67 -2.01 -16.68
N THR A 94 -20.34 -1.66 -15.44
CA THR A 94 -19.01 -1.90 -14.87
C THR A 94 -18.66 -3.38 -14.94
N ARG A 95 -19.56 -4.25 -14.47
CA ARG A 95 -19.38 -5.71 -14.50
C ARG A 95 -19.23 -6.27 -15.91
N LYS A 96 -19.94 -5.70 -16.89
CA LYS A 96 -19.85 -6.10 -18.30
C LYS A 96 -18.50 -5.75 -18.93
N TYR A 97 -17.89 -4.64 -18.53
CA TYR A 97 -16.71 -4.09 -19.19
C TYR A 97 -15.40 -4.26 -18.40
N THR A 98 -15.44 -4.88 -17.22
CA THR A 98 -14.25 -5.18 -16.40
C THR A 98 -13.92 -6.67 -16.39
N SER A 99 -12.64 -7.01 -16.31
CA SER A 99 -12.17 -8.39 -16.05
C SER A 99 -12.05 -8.71 -14.56
N VAL A 100 -12.29 -7.73 -13.68
CA VAL A 100 -12.17 -7.91 -12.22
C VAL A 100 -13.33 -8.75 -11.69
N LYS A 101 -13.04 -9.76 -10.86
CA LYS A 101 -14.06 -10.64 -10.27
C LYS A 101 -15.13 -9.79 -9.53
N PRO A 102 -16.44 -10.03 -9.76
CA PRO A 102 -17.51 -9.25 -9.13
C PRO A 102 -17.48 -9.34 -7.61
N VAL A 103 -17.75 -8.20 -6.96
CA VAL A 103 -17.94 -8.12 -5.50
C VAL A 103 -19.23 -7.37 -5.18
N SER A 104 -19.72 -7.53 -3.94
CA SER A 104 -20.81 -6.71 -3.42
C SER A 104 -20.29 -5.45 -2.72
N VAL A 105 -21.11 -4.41 -2.67
CA VAL A 105 -20.83 -3.17 -1.95
C VAL A 105 -20.56 -3.45 -0.47
N LYS A 106 -21.35 -4.36 0.14
CA LYS A 106 -21.17 -4.78 1.53
C LYS A 106 -19.79 -5.39 1.77
N TYR A 107 -19.34 -6.23 0.84
CA TYR A 107 -18.03 -6.84 0.92
C TYR A 107 -16.91 -5.82 0.72
N LEU A 108 -17.03 -4.95 -0.30
CA LEU A 108 -16.06 -3.89 -0.56
C LEU A 108 -15.89 -2.97 0.66
N LYS A 109 -17.00 -2.49 1.26
CA LYS A 109 -16.97 -1.70 2.50
C LYS A 109 -16.25 -2.42 3.64
N THR A 110 -16.52 -3.71 3.82
CA THR A 110 -15.85 -4.51 4.86
C THR A 110 -14.33 -4.56 4.65
N ARG A 111 -13.89 -4.62 3.38
CA ARG A 111 -12.45 -4.63 3.05
C ARG A 111 -11.83 -3.24 3.19
N ILE A 112 -12.52 -2.17 2.78
CA ILE A 112 -12.07 -0.79 3.01
C ILE A 112 -11.83 -0.55 4.50
N ASN A 113 -12.77 -0.94 5.38
CA ASN A 113 -12.59 -0.79 6.83
C ASN A 113 -11.41 -1.59 7.39
N ARG A 114 -11.13 -2.77 6.84
CA ARG A 114 -9.94 -3.55 7.25
C ARG A 114 -8.64 -2.88 6.79
N VAL A 115 -8.62 -2.33 5.58
CA VAL A 115 -7.47 -1.58 5.06
C VAL A 115 -7.26 -0.33 5.88
N GLU A 116 -8.32 0.41 6.22
CA GLU A 116 -8.28 1.59 7.08
C GLU A 116 -7.62 1.26 8.42
N LYS A 117 -8.07 0.19 9.10
CA LYS A 117 -7.46 -0.26 10.36
C LYS A 117 -5.96 -0.57 10.20
N LEU A 118 -5.57 -1.30 9.15
CA LEU A 118 -4.16 -1.62 8.90
C LEU A 118 -3.32 -0.37 8.64
N VAL A 119 -3.85 0.58 7.88
CA VAL A 119 -3.18 1.86 7.60
C VAL A 119 -3.06 2.68 8.88
N ARG A 120 -4.11 2.73 9.71
CA ARG A 120 -4.09 3.41 11.01
C ARG A 120 -3.02 2.82 11.94
N ASP A 121 -3.01 1.51 12.13
CA ASP A 121 -2.02 0.82 12.97
C ASP A 121 -0.60 1.07 12.44
N ARG A 122 -0.45 1.12 11.12
CA ARG A 122 0.82 1.44 10.46
C ARG A 122 1.27 2.87 10.75
N ILE A 123 0.41 3.85 10.53
CA ILE A 123 0.68 5.27 10.80
C ILE A 123 1.02 5.45 12.28
N GLN A 124 0.25 4.85 13.19
CA GLN A 124 0.51 4.90 14.62
C GLN A 124 1.92 4.37 14.96
N SER A 125 2.32 3.23 14.39
CA SER A 125 3.66 2.68 14.60
C SER A 125 4.77 3.62 14.10
N GLN A 126 4.50 4.41 13.05
CA GLN A 126 5.46 5.34 12.46
C GLN A 126 5.53 6.67 13.20
N LEU A 127 4.43 7.11 13.80
CA LEU A 127 4.32 8.36 14.54
C LEU A 127 4.60 8.21 16.04
N SER A 128 4.63 6.97 16.55
CA SER A 128 4.92 6.71 17.96
C SER A 128 6.24 7.36 18.40
N GLY A 129 6.16 8.23 19.41
CA GLY A 129 7.30 8.98 19.95
C GLY A 129 7.75 10.19 19.10
N LYS A 130 7.06 10.52 18.01
CA LYS A 130 7.32 11.73 17.20
C LYS A 130 6.39 12.87 17.60
N GLN A 131 6.84 14.09 17.40
CA GLN A 131 5.97 15.27 17.48
C GLN A 131 5.02 15.25 16.28
N ALA A 132 3.74 15.50 16.54
CA ALA A 132 2.71 15.67 15.52
C ALA A 132 2.04 17.03 15.70
N GLY A 133 1.61 17.64 14.60
CA GLY A 133 0.81 18.86 14.59
C GLY A 133 -0.60 18.54 14.14
N PHE A 134 -1.58 19.30 14.62
CA PHE A 134 -2.97 19.19 14.20
C PHE A 134 -3.40 20.49 13.53
N GLY A 135 -3.96 20.38 12.33
CA GLY A 135 -4.68 21.44 11.65
C GLY A 135 -6.16 21.34 11.99
N PHE A 136 -6.77 22.48 12.26
CA PHE A 136 -8.23 22.60 12.41
C PHE A 136 -8.73 23.50 11.30
N ASP A 137 -9.65 22.99 10.50
CA ASP A 137 -10.37 23.78 9.50
C ASP A 137 -11.86 23.78 9.87
N ALA A 138 -12.46 24.96 10.04
CA ALA A 138 -13.82 25.10 10.55
C ALA A 138 -14.65 25.95 9.60
N TRP A 139 -15.83 25.45 9.23
CA TRP A 139 -16.75 26.15 8.36
C TRP A 139 -18.21 25.94 8.78
N THR A 140 -19.11 26.71 8.17
CA THR A 140 -20.56 26.58 8.39
C THR A 140 -21.25 26.48 7.03
N GLU A 141 -22.13 25.50 6.89
CA GLU A 141 -22.92 25.29 5.68
C GLU A 141 -24.35 24.90 6.09
N ASP A 142 -25.34 25.58 5.51
CA ASP A 142 -26.78 25.36 5.78
C ASP A 142 -27.14 25.29 7.28
N GLY A 143 -26.54 26.17 8.09
CA GLY A 143 -26.78 26.26 9.53
C GLY A 143 -26.13 25.13 10.35
N THR A 144 -25.32 24.28 9.72
CA THR A 144 -24.53 23.24 10.39
C THR A 144 -23.07 23.68 10.49
N HIS A 145 -22.48 23.56 11.68
CA HIS A 145 -21.07 23.85 11.92
C HIS A 145 -20.24 22.59 11.75
N PHE A 146 -19.16 22.69 10.98
CA PHE A 146 -18.23 21.60 10.70
C PHE A 146 -16.82 21.97 11.16
N ILE A 147 -16.08 20.97 11.62
CA ILE A 147 -14.65 21.07 11.93
C ILE A 147 -13.98 19.84 11.33
N ASP A 148 -13.02 20.06 10.45
CA ASP A 148 -12.07 19.05 10.00
C ASP A 148 -10.82 19.09 10.87
N ILE A 149 -10.30 17.90 11.18
CA ILE A 149 -9.07 17.72 11.96
C ILE A 149 -8.09 16.98 11.08
N ILE A 150 -7.02 17.67 10.71
CA ILE A 150 -5.95 17.14 9.86
C ILE A 150 -4.75 16.84 10.76
N ALA A 151 -4.27 15.60 10.76
CA ALA A 151 -3.23 15.08 11.65
C ALA A 151 -2.11 14.37 10.89
#